data_AF-L1KR77-F1
#
_entry.id   AF-L1KR77-F1
#
_cell.length_a   1.000
_cell.length_b   1.000
_cell.length_c   1.000
_cell.angle_alpha   90.00
_cell.angle_beta   90.00
_cell.angle_gamma   90.00
#
_symmetry.space_group_name_H-M   'P 1'
#
loop_
_entity.id
_entity.type
_entity.pdbx_description
1 polymer ?
#
loop_
_entity_poly.entity_id
_entity_poly.type
_entity_poly.pdbx_seq_one_letter_code
_entity_poly.pdbx_strand_id
1 'polypeptide(L)' 'MGAHICFEDEAGQGLRPPKGRTWAPRGQRPVVRVRSRNRGRVNIAGVVCYRPEPAAP' A
#
# COMPACT_ATOMS: atom_id res chain seq x y z
N MET A 1 -10.79 -2.03 -35.87
CA MET A 1 -10.18 -1.23 -34.79
C MET A 1 -9.77 -2.20 -33.68
N GLY A 2 -8.60 -2.01 -33.07
CA GLY A 2 -8.14 -2.86 -31.96
C GLY A 2 -8.80 -2.48 -30.64
N ALA A 3 -8.82 -3.41 -29.68
CA ALA A 3 -9.29 -3.19 -28.31
C ALA A 3 -8.20 -3.58 -27.32
N HIS A 4 -8.20 -2.95 -26.13
CA HIS A 4 -7.30 -3.27 -25.03
C HIS A 4 -8.11 -3.83 -23.86
N ILE A 5 -7.51 -4.76 -23.12
CA ILE A 5 -8.06 -5.21 -21.83
C ILE A 5 -7.41 -4.37 -20.75
N CYS A 6 -8.22 -3.72 -19.93
CA CYS A 6 -7.76 -2.86 -18.84
C CYS A 6 -8.18 -3.45 -17.50
N PHE A 7 -7.26 -3.49 -16.55
CA PHE A 7 -7.54 -3.87 -15.16
C PHE A 7 -7.33 -2.65 -14.29
N GLU A 8 -8.34 -2.28 -13.52
CA GLU A 8 -8.32 -1.17 -12.57
C GLU A 8 -8.35 -1.70 -11.14
N ASP A 9 -7.59 -1.05 -10.26
CA ASP A 9 -7.63 -1.32 -8.83
C ASP A 9 -7.24 -0.09 -8.01
N GLU A 10 -7.60 -0.12 -6.72
CA GLU A 10 -7.26 0.88 -5.73
C GLU A 10 -6.38 0.30 -4.62
N ALA A 11 -5.39 1.08 -4.18
CA ALA A 11 -4.52 0.74 -3.06
C ALA A 11 -4.33 1.93 -2.11
N GLY A 12 -4.32 1.64 -0.81
CA GLY A 12 -4.06 2.64 0.23
C GLY A 12 -2.81 2.32 1.03
N GLN A 13 -1.78 3.17 0.96
CA GLN A 13 -0.56 3.04 1.76
C GLN A 13 -0.58 3.97 2.97
N GLY A 14 -0.43 3.38 4.16
CA GLY A 14 -0.20 4.15 5.38
C GLY A 14 1.27 4.56 5.47
N LEU A 15 1.57 5.85 5.66
CA LEU A 15 2.95 6.34 5.84
C LEU A 15 3.47 6.13 7.27
N ARG A 16 2.88 5.18 8.01
CA ARG A 16 3.41 4.76 9.32
C ARG A 16 4.65 3.90 9.06
N PRO A 17 5.80 4.19 9.69
CA PRO A 17 6.96 3.32 9.62
C PRO A 17 6.55 1.86 9.96
N PRO A 18 6.94 0.85 9.16
CA PRO A 18 6.39 -0.50 9.24
C PRO A 18 6.54 -1.20 10.60
N LYS A 19 7.52 -0.81 11.42
CA LYS A 19 7.76 -1.39 12.74
C LYS A 19 8.37 -0.34 13.67
N GLY A 20 7.66 0.01 14.74
CA GLY A 20 8.32 0.54 15.93
C GLY A 20 8.85 -0.67 16.71
N ARG A 21 10.17 -0.90 16.72
CA ARG A 21 10.75 -1.81 17.73
C ARG A 21 10.63 -1.11 19.09
N THR A 22 9.94 -1.76 20.03
CA THR A 22 9.69 -1.21 21.35
C THR A 22 10.58 -1.93 22.35
N TRP A 23 11.53 -1.22 22.94
CA TRP A 23 12.41 -1.73 23.99
C TRP A 23 12.03 -1.10 25.33
N ALA A 24 12.12 -1.88 26.41
CA ALA A 24 12.07 -1.39 27.78
C ALA A 24 12.98 -2.24 28.67
N PRO A 25 13.49 -1.68 29.79
CA PRO A 25 14.18 -2.46 30.82
C PRO A 25 13.32 -3.62 31.33
N ARG A 26 13.98 -4.71 31.78
CA ARG A 26 13.28 -5.86 32.40
C ARG A 26 12.41 -5.38 33.57
N GLY A 27 11.15 -5.79 33.59
CA GLY A 27 10.17 -5.40 34.61
C GLY A 27 9.41 -4.10 34.32
N GLN A 28 9.80 -3.35 33.27
CA GLN A 28 9.14 -2.09 32.92
C GLN A 28 8.21 -2.24 31.70
N ARG A 29 7.05 -1.60 31.75
CA ARG A 29 6.12 -1.53 30.60
C ARG A 29 6.70 -0.61 29.52
N PRO A 30 6.88 -1.08 28.26
CA PRO A 30 7.24 -0.21 27.15
C PRO A 30 6.12 0.80 26.86
N VAL A 31 6.45 2.10 26.87
CA VAL A 31 5.52 3.16 26.48
C VAL A 31 5.86 3.62 25.07
N VAL A 32 4.93 3.38 24.14
CA VAL A 32 5.12 3.71 22.72
C VAL A 32 4.27 4.93 22.39
N ARG A 33 4.93 6.05 22.14
CA ARG A 33 4.22 7.27 21.78
C ARG A 33 3.83 7.24 20.30
N VAL A 34 2.60 6.82 20.02
CA VAL A 34 2.02 6.93 18.69
C VAL A 34 1.35 8.31 18.54
N ARG A 35 1.77 9.11 17.56
CA ARG A 35 0.94 10.20 17.01
C ARG A 35 -0.26 9.54 16.32
N SER A 36 -1.40 9.53 16.99
CA SER A 36 -2.69 9.04 16.46
C SER A 36 -3.28 10.03 15.45
N ARG A 37 -3.00 11.32 15.60
CA ARG A 37 -3.48 12.38 14.70
C ARG A 37 -2.53 12.59 13.51
N ASN A 38 -3.11 12.38 12.33
CA ASN A 38 -2.59 12.68 10.99
C ASN A 38 -1.16 12.17 10.72
N ARG A 39 -1.05 10.93 10.23
CA ARG A 39 0.15 10.47 9.53
C ARG A 39 -0.29 10.10 8.14
N GLY A 40 0.24 10.82 7.15
CA GLY A 40 -0.24 10.80 5.78
C GLY A 40 -0.60 9.40 5.30
N ARG A 41 -1.69 9.34 4.57
CA ARG A 41 -2.11 8.18 3.81
C ARG A 41 -2.02 8.60 2.36
N VAL A 42 -1.45 7.73 1.53
CA VAL A 42 -1.51 7.90 0.08
C VAL A 42 -2.52 6.87 -0.42
N ASN A 43 -3.61 7.36 -0.99
CA ASN A 43 -4.53 6.52 -1.76
C ASN A 43 -4.13 6.64 -3.22
N ILE A 44 -4.13 5.51 -3.92
CA ILE A 44 -3.71 5.38 -5.30
C ILE A 44 -4.81 4.59 -6.01
N ALA A 45 -5.27 5.10 -7.15
CA ALA A 45 -6.05 4.36 -8.11
C ALA A 45 -5.21 4.21 -9.37
N GLY A 46 -5.21 3.04 -9.98
CA GLY A 46 -4.35 2.74 -11.12
C GLY A 46 -5.02 1.78 -12.09
N VAL A 47 -4.62 1.89 -13.36
CA VAL A 47 -5.07 1.00 -14.42
C VAL A 47 -3.88 0.47 -15.20
N VAL A 48 -3.90 -0.81 -15.53
CA VAL A 48 -2.93 -1.45 -16.43
C VAL A 48 -3.65 -1.92 -17.68
N CYS A 49 -3.17 -1.46 -18.84
CA CYS A 49 -3.77 -1.73 -20.15
C CYS A 49 -2.92 -2.75 -20.92
N TYR A 50 -3.50 -3.89 -21.27
CA TYR A 50 -2.86 -4.93 -22.06
C TYR A 50 -3.40 -4.91 -23.47
N ARG A 51 -2.49 -4.91 -24.44
CA ARG A 51 -2.86 -5.19 -25.83
C ARG A 51 -3.01 -6.71 -25.98
N PRO A 52 -4.15 -7.21 -26.47
CA PRO A 52 -4.29 -8.62 -26.80
C PRO A 52 -3.28 -8.96 -27.89
N GLU A 53 -2.52 -10.02 -27.68
CA GLU A 53 -1.75 -10.64 -28.76
C GLU A 53 -2.72 -11.30 -29.74
N PRO A 54 -2.42 -11.33 -31.05
CA PRO A 54 -3.21 -12.12 -31.97
C PRO A 54 -3.23 -13.58 -31.48
N ALA A 55 -4.41 -14.19 -31.44
CA ALA A 55 -4.54 -15.60 -31.10
C ALA A 55 -3.59 -16.40 -32.00
N ALA A 56 -2.82 -17.32 -31.40
CA ALA A 56 -2.05 -18.29 -32.15
C ALA A 56 -3.00 -19.04 -33.12
N PRO A 57 -2.55 -19.38 -34.34
CA PRO A 57 -3.39 -20.00 -35.36
C PRO A 57 -4.02 -21.31 -34.89
#